data_AF-A0A3M1TR98-F1
#
_entry.id   AF-A0A3M1TR98-F1
#
_cell.length_a   1.000
_cell.length_b   1.000
_cell.length_c   1.000
_cell.angle_alpha   90.00
_cell.angle_beta   90.00
_cell.angle_gamma   90.00
#
_symmetry.space_group_name_H-M   'P 1'
#
loop_
_entity.id
_entity.type
_entity.pdbx_description
1 polymer ?
#
loop_
_entity_poly.entity_id
_entity_poly.type
_entity_poly.pdbx_seq_one_letter_code
_entity_poly.pdbx_strand_id
1 'polypeptide(L)'
;MSAVLVAAISGIVYELLLGTTASFLLGDSVLEWSLTIGCFLAAMGLGSWLTRYVRGDLLPTLIAIEAGVAVVGGFSALSLFAVFAWLPGAFRSLFYLTVGAIGIAVGLEIPLLTRALKRFGALRTVLSSVFAVDYGGALLASLLYPLLLYP
;
A
#
# COMPACT_ATOMS: atom_id res chain seq x y z
N MET A 1 2.53 -13.53 12.16
CA MET A 1 2.95 -12.16 12.51
C MET A 1 3.90 -11.58 11.48
N SER A 2 4.85 -12.35 10.94
CA SER A 2 5.70 -11.95 9.81
C SER A 2 4.94 -11.36 8.62
N ALA A 3 3.84 -11.97 8.17
CA ALA A 3 3.01 -11.43 7.08
C ALA A 3 2.44 -10.03 7.37
N VAL A 4 2.12 -9.72 8.63
CA VAL A 4 1.63 -8.38 9.01
C VAL A 4 2.74 -7.34 8.89
N LEU A 5 3.97 -7.73 9.23
CA LEU A 5 5.14 -6.84 9.14
C LEU A 5 5.49 -6.54 7.68
N VAL A 6 5.43 -7.54 6.80
CA VAL A 6 5.73 -7.36 5.36
C VAL A 6 4.67 -6.49 4.69
N ALA A 7 3.39 -6.77 4.95
CA ALA A 7 2.26 -5.92 4.54
C ALA A 7 2.47 -4.46 4.93
N ALA A 8 2.71 -4.21 6.23
CA ALA A 8 2.92 -2.87 6.77
C ALA A 8 4.12 -2.13 6.16
N ILE A 9 5.24 -2.84 5.98
CA ILE A 9 6.43 -2.26 5.34
C ILE A 9 6.12 -1.90 3.89
N SER A 10 5.48 -2.80 3.15
CA SER A 10 5.19 -2.61 1.73
C SER A 10 4.23 -1.45 1.48
N GLY A 11 3.15 -1.32 2.26
CA GLY A 11 2.16 -0.26 2.12
C GLY A 11 2.78 1.13 2.27
N ILE A 12 3.57 1.33 3.32
CA ILE A 12 4.25 2.61 3.60
C ILE A 12 5.31 2.92 2.55
N VAL A 13 6.11 1.92 2.12
CA VAL A 13 7.12 2.12 1.08
C VAL A 13 6.47 2.59 -0.22
N TYR A 14 5.34 2.00 -0.64
CA TYR A 14 4.66 2.40 -1.86
C TYR A 14 4.00 3.77 -1.77
N GLU A 15 3.42 4.11 -0.62
CA GLU A 15 2.87 5.45 -0.39
C GLU A 15 3.96 6.52 -0.50
N LEU A 16 5.12 6.31 0.14
CA LEU A 16 6.26 7.21 0.07
C LEU A 16 6.86 7.30 -1.33
N LEU A 17 6.96 6.17 -2.04
CA LEU A 17 7.48 6.13 -3.40
C LEU A 17 6.59 6.89 -4.37
N LEU A 18 5.26 6.70 -4.30
CA LEU A 18 4.33 7.42 -5.17
C LEU A 18 4.29 8.91 -4.83
N GLY A 19 4.30 9.27 -3.53
CA GLY A 19 4.34 10.67 -3.10
C GLY A 19 5.60 11.41 -3.53
N THR A 20 6.75 10.74 -3.50
CA THR A 20 8.02 11.30 -4.01
C THR A 20 8.00 11.44 -5.53
N THR A 21 7.51 10.42 -6.24
CA THR A 21 7.34 10.45 -7.71
C THR A 21 6.42 11.59 -8.16
N ALA A 22 5.31 11.81 -7.47
CA ALA A 22 4.39 12.92 -7.72
C ALA A 22 5.08 14.27 -7.54
N SER A 23 5.78 14.43 -6.42
CA SER A 23 6.52 15.66 -6.09
C SER A 23 7.58 16.01 -7.15
N PHE A 24 8.26 15.01 -7.71
CA PHE A 24 9.30 15.23 -8.72
C PHE A 24 8.74 15.55 -10.11
N LEU A 25 7.62 14.95 -10.51
CA LEU A 25 7.14 14.98 -11.89
C LEU A 25 6.03 16.01 -12.15
N LEU A 26 5.29 16.42 -11.11
CA LEU A 26 4.13 17.31 -11.24
C LEU A 26 4.37 18.73 -10.71
N GLY A 27 5.54 18.98 -10.09
CA GLY A 27 6.06 20.32 -9.80
C GLY A 27 5.53 21.00 -8.53
N ASP A 28 4.24 20.86 -8.20
CA ASP A 28 3.70 21.33 -6.90
C ASP A 28 3.74 20.22 -5.86
N SER A 29 4.86 20.14 -5.13
CA SER A 29 5.14 19.04 -4.23
C SER A 29 4.14 18.94 -3.07
N VAL A 30 3.60 20.05 -2.57
CA VAL A 30 2.68 20.01 -1.42
C VAL A 30 1.30 19.52 -1.85
N LEU A 31 0.78 20.06 -2.95
CA LEU A 31 -0.53 19.64 -3.47
C LEU A 31 -0.52 18.17 -3.90
N GLU A 32 0.49 17.76 -4.67
CA GLU A 32 0.52 16.42 -5.25
C GLU A 32 0.84 15.35 -4.21
N TRP A 33 1.68 15.65 -3.23
CA TRP A 33 1.89 14.75 -2.09
C TRP A 33 0.62 14.60 -1.25
N SER A 34 -0.08 15.71 -0.96
CA SER A 34 -1.34 15.69 -0.20
C SER A 34 -2.46 14.94 -0.93
N LEU A 35 -2.59 15.15 -2.25
CA LEU A 35 -3.57 14.45 -3.09
C LEU A 35 -3.24 12.96 -3.20
N THR A 36 -1.96 12.62 -3.35
CA THR A 36 -1.51 11.22 -3.41
C THR A 36 -1.89 10.49 -2.14
N ILE A 37 -1.56 11.04 -0.97
CA ILE A 37 -1.92 10.46 0.33
C ILE A 37 -3.44 10.39 0.48
N GLY A 38 -4.16 11.48 0.19
CA GLY A 38 -5.61 11.51 0.30
C GLY A 38 -6.30 10.45 -0.56
N CYS A 39 -5.87 10.32 -1.82
CA CYS A 39 -6.36 9.29 -2.75
C CYS A 39 -5.97 7.88 -2.28
N PHE A 40 -4.75 7.70 -1.78
CA PHE A 40 -4.26 6.42 -1.27
C PHE A 40 -5.06 5.95 -0.05
N LEU A 41 -5.26 6.82 0.94
CA LEU A 41 -6.09 6.56 2.12
C LEU A 41 -7.54 6.27 1.75
N ALA A 42 -8.12 7.02 0.81
CA ALA A 42 -9.47 6.79 0.32
C ALA A 42 -9.59 5.42 -0.37
N ALA A 43 -8.60 5.07 -1.20
CA ALA A 43 -8.50 3.77 -1.85
C ALA A 43 -8.33 2.63 -0.84
N MET A 44 -7.52 2.81 0.21
CA MET A 44 -7.42 1.86 1.32
C MET A 44 -8.76 1.66 2.04
N GLY A 45 -9.52 2.74 2.26
CA GLY A 45 -10.87 2.66 2.81
C GLY A 45 -11.81 1.82 1.93
N LEU A 46 -11.75 2.02 0.61
CA LEU A 46 -12.48 1.19 -0.36
C LEU A 46 -12.03 -0.27 -0.31
N GLY A 47 -10.72 -0.54 -0.30
CA GLY A 47 -10.17 -1.89 -0.15
C GLY A 47 -10.67 -2.59 1.11
N SER A 48 -10.60 -1.92 2.25
CA SER A 48 -11.09 -2.44 3.53
C SER A 48 -12.57 -2.81 3.47
N TRP A 49 -13.39 -1.98 2.83
CA TRP A 49 -14.80 -2.28 2.57
C TRP A 49 -14.99 -3.47 1.63
N LEU A 50 -14.19 -3.59 0.55
CA LEU A 50 -14.26 -4.71 -0.40
C LEU A 50 -14.00 -6.05 0.28
N THR A 51 -13.25 -6.07 1.38
CA THR A 51 -12.92 -7.29 2.12
C THR A 51 -14.15 -8.14 2.48
N ARG A 52 -15.30 -7.51 2.72
CA ARG A 52 -16.55 -8.21 3.08
C ARG A 52 -17.07 -9.16 2.00
N TYR A 53 -16.69 -8.93 0.74
CA TYR A 53 -17.05 -9.77 -0.40
C TYR A 53 -16.09 -10.94 -0.62
N VAL A 54 -14.90 -10.87 -0.03
CA VAL A 54 -13.92 -11.97 -0.08
C VAL A 54 -14.39 -13.12 0.81
N ARG A 55 -14.67 -14.25 0.18
CA ARG A 55 -15.12 -15.51 0.80
C ARG A 55 -14.13 -16.63 0.44
N GLY A 56 -14.00 -17.63 1.32
CA GLY A 56 -13.09 -18.77 1.13
C GLY A 56 -11.84 -18.67 2.02
N ASP A 57 -10.73 -19.24 1.54
CA ASP A 57 -9.48 -19.28 2.30
C ASP A 57 -8.78 -17.92 2.32
N LEU A 58 -8.76 -17.31 3.51
CA LEU A 58 -8.27 -15.95 3.70
C LEU A 58 -6.74 -15.84 3.61
N LEU A 59 -6.01 -16.87 4.06
CA LEU A 59 -4.54 -16.88 4.04
C LEU A 59 -3.96 -16.91 2.61
N PRO A 60 -4.38 -17.85 1.73
CA PRO A 60 -3.94 -17.86 0.34
C PRO A 60 -4.32 -16.59 -0.42
N THR A 61 -5.52 -16.07 -0.16
CA THR A 61 -5.97 -14.80 -0.77
C THR A 61 -5.07 -13.64 -0.36
N LEU A 62 -4.67 -13.59 0.90
CA LEU A 62 -3.74 -12.57 1.38
C LEU A 62 -2.37 -12.67 0.70
N ILE A 63 -1.81 -13.87 0.63
CA ILE A 63 -0.51 -14.09 -0.04
C ILE A 63 -0.58 -13.67 -1.52
N ALA A 64 -1.69 -13.97 -2.19
CA ALA A 64 -1.89 -13.57 -3.59
C ALA A 64 -1.99 -12.04 -3.75
N ILE A 65 -2.69 -11.36 -2.83
CA ILE A 65 -2.76 -9.89 -2.81
C ILE A 65 -1.37 -9.31 -2.60
N GLU A 66 -0.63 -9.79 -1.60
CA GLU A 66 0.70 -9.29 -1.25
C GLU A 66 1.72 -9.53 -2.38
N ALA A 67 1.66 -10.69 -3.04
CA ALA A 67 2.45 -10.95 -4.25
C ALA A 67 2.07 -10.01 -5.41
N GLY A 68 0.78 -9.75 -5.61
CA GLY A 68 0.29 -8.80 -6.62
C GLY A 68 0.76 -7.38 -6.34
N VAL A 69 0.67 -6.93 -5.09
CA VAL A 69 1.14 -5.62 -4.62
C VAL A 69 2.65 -5.50 -4.76
N ALA A 70 3.40 -6.54 -4.41
CA ALA A 70 4.86 -6.56 -4.57
C ALA A 70 5.28 -6.35 -6.03
N VAL A 71 4.59 -6.99 -6.98
CA VAL A 71 4.84 -6.84 -8.41
C VAL A 71 4.40 -5.44 -8.88
N VAL A 72 3.14 -5.07 -8.67
CA VAL A 72 2.59 -3.80 -9.18
C VAL A 72 3.32 -2.61 -8.57
N GLY A 73 3.51 -2.60 -7.25
CA GLY A 73 4.24 -1.56 -6.54
C GLY A 73 5.72 -1.54 -6.89
N GLY A 74 6.39 -2.69 -6.96
CA GLY A 74 7.81 -2.77 -7.30
C GLY A 74 8.14 -2.24 -8.70
N PHE A 75 7.26 -2.47 -9.68
CA PHE A 75 7.41 -1.96 -11.05
C PHE A 75 6.74 -0.59 -11.29
N SER A 76 6.00 -0.06 -10.31
CA SER A 76 5.25 1.20 -10.46
C SER A 76 6.15 2.39 -10.80
N ALA A 77 7.27 2.54 -10.09
CA ALA A 77 8.23 3.62 -10.34
C ALA A 77 8.73 3.60 -11.79
N LEU A 78 9.28 2.46 -12.22
CA LEU A 78 9.86 2.29 -13.55
C LEU A 78 8.83 2.52 -14.66
N SER A 79 7.63 1.97 -14.50
CA SER A 79 6.54 2.13 -15.46
C SER A 79 6.03 3.58 -15.53
N LEU A 80 5.88 4.26 -14.40
CA LEU A 80 5.44 5.65 -14.35
C LEU A 80 6.49 6.60 -14.96
N PHE A 81 7.79 6.35 -14.74
CA PHE A 81 8.86 7.08 -15.41
C PHE A 81 8.85 6.87 -16.92
N ALA A 82 8.66 5.64 -17.40
CA ALA A 82 8.55 5.35 -18.83
C ALA A 82 7.31 6.02 -19.47
N VAL A 83 6.17 6.00 -18.77
CA VAL A 83 4.94 6.68 -19.20
C VAL A 83 5.17 8.19 -19.27
N PHE A 84 5.84 8.78 -18.28
CA PHE A 84 6.16 10.21 -18.30
C PHE A 84 7.03 10.57 -19.52
N ALA A 85 8.02 9.72 -19.85
CA ALA A 85 8.92 9.95 -20.97
C ALA A 85 8.26 9.81 -22.36
N TRP A 86 7.33 8.86 -22.53
CA TRP A 86 6.76 8.54 -23.84
C TRP A 86 5.31 9.02 -24.04
N LEU A 87 4.52 9.12 -22.98
CA LEU A 87 3.10 9.53 -23.00
C LEU A 87 2.79 10.51 -21.85
N PRO A 88 3.38 11.72 -21.84
CA PRO A 88 3.20 12.68 -20.74
C PRO A 88 1.73 13.05 -20.50
N GLY A 89 0.90 13.07 -21.55
CA GLY A 89 -0.54 13.34 -21.44
C GLY A 89 -1.35 12.28 -20.69
N ALA A 90 -0.85 11.03 -20.62
CA ALA A 90 -1.50 9.94 -19.89
C ALA A 90 -0.92 9.73 -18.48
N PHE A 91 0.19 10.41 -18.14
CA PHE A 91 0.90 10.20 -16.88
C PHE A 91 -0.01 10.39 -15.67
N ARG A 92 -0.73 11.51 -15.58
CA ARG A 92 -1.52 11.85 -14.39
C ARG A 92 -2.64 10.85 -14.14
N SER A 93 -3.33 10.39 -15.19
CA SER A 93 -4.39 9.39 -15.06
C SER A 93 -3.84 8.02 -14.65
N LEU A 94 -2.74 7.58 -15.28
CA LEU A 94 -2.06 6.32 -14.92
C LEU A 94 -1.48 6.35 -13.51
N PHE A 95 -0.95 7.50 -13.08
CA PHE A 95 -0.45 7.72 -11.73
C PHE A 95 -1.56 7.50 -10.69
N TYR A 96 -2.67 8.24 -10.79
CA TYR A 96 -3.77 8.11 -9.82
C TYR A 96 -4.47 6.74 -9.89
N LEU A 97 -4.48 6.09 -11.05
CA LEU A 97 -4.96 4.72 -11.18
C LEU A 97 -4.05 3.73 -10.43
N THR A 98 -2.73 3.92 -10.52
CA THR A 98 -1.73 3.12 -9.80
C THR A 98 -1.85 3.34 -8.28
N VAL A 99 -1.98 4.59 -7.83
CA VAL A 99 -2.26 4.96 -6.42
C VAL A 99 -3.53 4.26 -5.93
N GLY A 100 -4.61 4.32 -6.71
CA GLY A 100 -5.88 3.68 -6.36
C GLY A 100 -5.79 2.15 -6.30
N ALA A 101 -5.13 1.52 -7.28
CA ALA A 101 -4.98 0.07 -7.35
C ALA A 101 -4.17 -0.47 -6.16
N ILE A 102 -3.02 0.15 -5.86
CA ILE A 102 -2.18 -0.24 -4.73
C ILE A 102 -2.90 0.07 -3.42
N GLY A 103 -3.53 1.23 -3.28
CA GLY A 103 -4.28 1.60 -2.08
C GLY A 103 -5.42 0.61 -1.79
N ILE A 104 -6.20 0.20 -2.78
CA ILE A 104 -7.25 -0.81 -2.61
C ILE A 104 -6.66 -2.14 -2.14
N ALA A 105 -5.56 -2.57 -2.76
CA ALA A 105 -4.92 -3.84 -2.42
C ALA A 105 -4.37 -3.85 -0.99
N VAL A 106 -3.65 -2.80 -0.59
CA VAL A 106 -3.15 -2.61 0.79
C VAL A 106 -4.29 -2.51 1.80
N GLY A 107 -5.37 -1.80 1.46
CA GLY A 107 -6.56 -1.67 2.31
C GLY A 107 -7.26 -3.00 2.64
N LEU A 108 -7.10 -4.02 1.79
CA LEU A 108 -7.66 -5.36 2.02
C LEU A 108 -6.87 -6.13 3.10
N GLU A 109 -5.61 -5.82 3.34
CA GLU A 109 -4.68 -6.66 4.11
C GLU A 109 -5.07 -6.76 5.59
N ILE A 110 -5.18 -5.63 6.30
CA ILE A 110 -5.47 -5.62 7.75
C ILE A 110 -6.81 -6.31 8.08
N PRO A 111 -7.92 -6.03 7.37
CA PRO A 111 -9.18 -6.71 7.64
C PRO A 111 -9.14 -8.21 7.29
N LEU A 112 -8.45 -8.61 6.21
CA LEU A 112 -8.27 -10.04 5.88
C LEU A 112 -7.44 -10.76 6.94
N LEU A 113 -6.33 -10.17 7.38
CA LEU A 113 -5.49 -10.69 8.46
C LEU A 113 -6.28 -10.87 9.74
N THR A 114 -7.02 -9.83 10.13
CA THR A 114 -7.82 -9.84 11.35
C THR A 114 -8.86 -10.95 11.30
N ARG A 115 -9.55 -11.14 10.16
CA ARG A 115 -10.52 -12.22 9.95
C ARG A 115 -9.85 -13.60 9.97
N ALA A 116 -8.69 -13.74 9.35
CA ALA A 116 -7.94 -15.01 9.28
C ALA A 116 -7.37 -15.42 10.64
N LEU A 117 -6.95 -14.44 11.45
CA LEU A 117 -6.36 -14.67 12.77
C LEU A 117 -7.39 -14.76 13.90
N LYS A 118 -8.64 -14.34 13.67
CA LYS A 118 -9.74 -14.47 14.63
C LYS A 118 -9.96 -15.91 15.13
N ARG A 119 -9.56 -16.92 14.34
CA ARG A 119 -9.64 -18.34 14.76
C ARG A 119 -8.63 -18.74 15.84
N PHE A 120 -7.62 -17.91 16.11
CA PHE A 120 -6.52 -18.20 17.04
C PHE A 120 -6.61 -17.43 18.35
N GLY A 121 -7.62 -16.58 18.57
CA GLY A 121 -7.75 -15.83 19.81
C GLY A 121 -8.88 -14.81 19.82
N ALA A 122 -9.05 -14.15 20.95
CA ALA A 122 -10.03 -13.08 21.10
C ALA A 122 -9.72 -11.92 20.14
N LEU A 123 -10.77 -11.37 19.52
CA LEU A 123 -10.68 -10.31 18.53
C LEU A 123 -9.85 -9.10 19.02
N ARG A 124 -10.05 -8.69 20.28
CA ARG A 124 -9.30 -7.60 20.92
C ARG A 124 -7.79 -7.85 20.91
N THR A 125 -7.36 -9.06 21.26
CA THR A 125 -5.94 -9.41 21.36
C THR A 125 -5.31 -9.50 19.97
N VAL A 126 -6.03 -10.09 19.01
CA VAL A 126 -5.59 -10.20 17.61
C VAL A 126 -5.42 -8.82 16.99
N LEU A 127 -6.44 -7.94 17.09
CA LEU A 127 -6.38 -6.58 16.55
C LEU A 127 -5.24 -5.76 17.15
N SER A 128 -5.10 -5.79 18.48
CA SER A 128 -3.99 -5.08 19.17
C SER A 128 -2.63 -5.54 18.65
N SER A 129 -2.45 -6.86 18.50
CA SER A 129 -1.19 -7.43 18.02
C SER A 129 -0.93 -7.11 16.55
N VAL A 130 -1.96 -7.09 15.72
CA VAL A 130 -1.87 -6.72 14.30
C VAL A 130 -1.47 -5.25 14.17
N PHE A 131 -2.16 -4.34 14.86
CA PHE A 131 -1.81 -2.90 14.82
C PHE A 131 -0.44 -2.59 15.40
N ALA A 132 -0.02 -3.28 16.46
CA ALA A 132 1.32 -3.09 17.02
C ALA A 132 2.42 -3.43 15.99
N VAL A 133 2.24 -4.53 15.26
CA VAL A 133 3.19 -4.92 14.20
C VAL A 133 3.08 -3.99 12.99
N ASP A 134 1.87 -3.55 12.64
CA ASP A 134 1.64 -2.64 11.52
C ASP A 134 2.32 -1.28 11.75
N TYR A 135 2.07 -0.64 12.89
CA TYR A 135 2.69 0.64 13.23
C TYR A 135 4.21 0.53 13.43
N GLY A 136 4.69 -0.58 13.99
CA GLY A 136 6.12 -0.85 14.10
C GLY A 136 6.79 -1.03 12.74
N GLY A 137 6.14 -1.78 11.83
CA GLY A 137 6.60 -1.98 10.46
C GLY A 137 6.60 -0.68 9.66
N ALA A 138 5.56 0.13 9.79
CA ALA A 138 5.44 1.45 9.18
C ALA A 138 6.57 2.40 9.61
N LEU A 139 6.92 2.41 10.90
CA LEU A 139 8.05 3.19 11.40
C LEU A 139 9.38 2.70 10.79
N LEU A 140 9.62 1.39 10.78
CA LEU A 140 10.83 0.83 10.18
C LEU A 140 10.93 1.16 8.69
N ALA A 141 9.84 1.01 7.94
CA ALA A 141 9.77 1.32 6.53
C ALA A 141 10.03 2.80 6.22
N SER A 142 9.38 3.71 6.96
CA SER A 142 9.54 5.15 6.77
C SER A 142 10.96 5.66 7.10
N LEU A 143 11.69 4.95 7.96
CA LEU A 143 13.11 5.23 8.25
C LEU A 143 14.04 4.58 7.21
N LEU A 144 13.81 3.31 6.86
CA LEU A 144 14.66 2.59 5.92
C LEU A 144 14.58 3.13 4.49
N TYR A 145 13.41 3.63 4.08
CA TYR A 145 13.22 4.20 2.75
C TYR A 145 14.20 5.35 2.44
N PRO A 146 14.23 6.47 3.21
CA PRO A 146 15.17 7.56 2.95
C PRO A 146 16.62 7.22 3.31
N LEU A 147 16.87 6.33 4.27
CA LEU A 147 18.24 6.06 4.73
C LEU A 147 19.00 5.02 3.89
N LEU A 148 18.28 4.08 3.25
CA LEU A 148 18.89 2.92 2.60
C LEU A 148 18.44 2.75 1.14
N LEU A 149 17.16 3.00 0.84
CA LEU A 149 16.60 2.77 -0.50
C LEU A 149 16.69 4.00 -1.41
N TYR A 150 16.64 5.20 -0.82
CA TYR A 150 16.74 6.47 -1.53
C TYR A 150 17.70 7.43 -0.78
N PRO A 151 19.01 7.11 -0.67
CA PRO A 151 19.99 8.01 -0.07
C PRO A 151 20.33 9.21 -0.97
#